data_AF-A0A1M6RVN5-F1
#
_entry.id   AF-A0A1M6RVN5-F1
#
_cell.length_a   1.000
_cell.length_b   1.000
_cell.length_c   1.000
_cell.angle_alpha   90.00
_cell.angle_beta   90.00
_cell.angle_gamma   90.00
#
_symmetry.space_group_name_H-M   'P 1'
#
loop_
_entity.id
_entity.type
_entity.pdbx_description
1 polymer ?
#
loop_
_entity_poly.entity_id
_entity_poly.type
_entity_poly.pdbx_seq_one_letter_code
_entity_poly.pdbx_strand_id
1 'polypeptide(L)' 'MIISTVILSLSWQHILIVALILLLLFGGKKIPELMKGLGSGIKEFKDAVKDEDKKNNESSSNSNTNNNPS' A
#
# COMPACT_ATOMS: atom_id res chain seq x y z
N MET A 1 32.20 15.38 2.18
CA MET A 1 32.80 14.04 2.28
C MET A 1 32.05 13.16 3.29
N ILE A 2 31.92 13.55 4.56
CA ILE A 2 31.25 12.77 5.61
C ILE A 2 29.82 12.35 5.22
N ILE A 3 29.00 13.27 4.73
CA ILE A 3 27.60 13.00 4.33
C ILE A 3 27.54 12.00 3.16
N SER A 4 28.42 12.13 2.17
CA SER A 4 28.47 11.21 1.02
C SER A 4 28.94 9.82 1.43
N THR A 5 29.87 9.72 2.38
CA THR A 5 30.31 8.45 2.96
C THR A 5 29.18 7.80 3.75
N VAL A 6 28.40 8.56 4.51
CA VAL A 6 27.22 8.03 5.22
C VAL A 6 26.15 7.50 4.25
N ILE A 7 25.90 8.21 3.15
CA ILE A 7 24.95 7.77 2.10
C ILE A 7 25.45 6.54 1.33
N LEU A 8 26.77 6.39 1.14
CA LEU A 8 27.36 5.22 0.48
C LEU A 8 27.53 4.02 1.45
N SER A 9 27.64 4.30 2.75
CA SER A 9 27.72 3.32 3.84
C SER A 9 26.34 3.00 4.44
N LEU A 10 25.25 3.33 3.75
CA LEU A 10 23.86 3.19 4.19
C LEU A 10 23.45 1.70 4.18
N SER A 11 24.19 0.91 4.94
CA SER A 11 23.89 -0.46 5.30
C SER A 11 22.67 -0.49 6.22
N TRP A 12 22.07 -1.68 6.34
CA TRP A 12 20.91 -1.96 7.20
C TRP A 12 21.05 -1.43 8.64
N GLN A 13 22.30 -1.25 9.11
CA GLN A 13 22.64 -0.68 10.41
C GLN A 13 22.14 0.76 10.62
N HIS A 14 22.18 1.60 9.57
CA HIS A 14 21.70 2.98 9.66
C HIS A 14 20.16 3.04 9.72
N ILE A 15 19.48 2.18 8.96
CA ILE A 15 18.01 2.05 9.07
C ILE A 15 17.63 1.63 10.49
N LEU A 16 18.35 0.67 11.08
CA LEU A 16 18.14 0.24 12.46
C LEU A 16 18.37 1.36 13.47
N ILE A 17 19.42 2.17 13.33
CA ILE A 17 19.70 3.27 14.27
C ILE A 17 18.61 4.34 14.22
N VAL A 18 18.15 4.71 13.02
CA VAL A 18 17.07 5.70 12.84
C VAL A 18 15.75 5.14 13.35
N ALA A 19 15.45 3.87 13.07
CA ALA A 19 14.27 3.20 13.60
C ALA A 19 14.28 3.17 15.14
N LEU A 20 15.44 2.93 15.76
CA LEU A 20 15.58 2.93 17.22
C LEU A 20 15.34 4.33 17.81
N ILE A 21 15.88 5.38 17.20
CA ILE A 21 15.64 6.77 17.63
C ILE A 21 14.15 7.13 17.50
N LEU A 22 13.51 6.78 16.38
CA LEU A 22 12.07 6.96 16.19
C LEU A 22 11.26 6.17 17.22
N LEU A 23 11.69 4.96 17.58
CA LEU A 23 11.07 4.13 18.61
C LEU A 23 11.20 4.75 20.01
N LEU A 24 12.30 5.42 20.31
CA LEU A 24 12.52 6.14 21.56
C LEU A 24 11.66 7.43 21.63
N LEU A 25 11.55 8.16 20.52
CA LEU A 25 10.77 9.41 20.45
C LEU A 25 9.26 9.17 20.43
N PHE A 26 8.80 8.24 19.58
CA PHE A 26 7.38 7.96 19.40
C PHE A 26 6.89 6.80 20.28
N GLY A 27 7.81 5.99 20.84
CA GLY A 27 7.47 4.77 21.58
C GLY A 27 7.16 3.59 20.66
N GLY A 28 7.41 2.37 21.16
CA GLY A 28 7.19 1.12 20.41
C GLY A 28 5.74 0.83 20.01
N LYS A 29 4.78 1.53 20.62
CA LYS A 29 3.35 1.32 20.35
C LYS A 29 2.81 2.17 19.19
N LYS A 30 3.45 3.30 18.86
CA LYS A 30 2.95 4.24 17.84
C LYS A 30 3.20 3.77 16.41
N ILE A 31 4.33 3.13 16.14
CA ILE A 31 4.66 2.63 14.79
C ILE A 31 3.66 1.55 14.32
N PRO A 32 3.34 0.50 15.12
CA PRO A 32 2.34 -0.50 14.74
C PRO A 32 0.93 0.07 14.62
N GLU A 33 0.56 1.02 15.48
CA GLU A 33 -0.75 1.69 15.46
C GLU A 33 -0.94 2.50 14.15
N LEU A 34 0.09 3.25 13.73
CA LEU A 34 0.10 3.98 12.47
C LEU A 34 0.12 3.05 11.25
N MET A 35 0.95 1.99 11.26
CA MET A 35 0.98 1.00 10.18
C MET A 35 -0.35 0.27 10.02
N LYS A 36 -1.04 -0.04 11.12
CA LYS A 36 -2.35 -0.68 11.08
C LYS A 36 -3.40 0.24 10.46
N GLY A 37 -3.43 1.52 10.85
CA GLY A 37 -4.31 2.51 10.24
C GLY A 37 -4.02 2.75 8.74
N LEU A 38 -2.75 2.90 8.37
CA LEU A 38 -2.32 3.08 6.98
C LEU A 38 -2.63 1.83 6.13
N GLY A 39 -2.39 0.64 6.69
CA GLY A 39 -2.62 -0.64 6.02
C GLY A 39 -4.09 -0.91 5.77
N SER A 40 -4.97 -0.59 6.72
CA SER A 40 -6.43 -0.62 6.51
C SER A 40 -6.84 0.33 5.39
N GLY A 41 -6.39 1.59 5.42
CA GLY A 41 -6.74 2.58 4.39
C GLY A 41 -6.27 2.19 2.99
N ILE A 42 -5.06 1.63 2.86
CA ILE A 42 -4.56 1.09 1.57
C ILE A 42 -5.37 -0.12 1.10
N LYS A 43 -5.81 -0.98 2.02
CA LYS A 43 -6.65 -2.13 1.70
C LYS A 43 -8.03 -1.68 1.20
N GLU A 44 -8.70 -0.80 1.91
CA GLU A 44 -9.99 -0.23 1.51
C GLU A 44 -9.89 0.51 0.17
N PHE A 45 -8.82 1.29 -0.04
CA PHE A 45 -8.57 1.96 -1.32
C PHE A 45 -8.43 0.96 -2.46
N LYS A 46 -7.67 -0.12 -2.26
CA LYS A 46 -7.47 -1.15 -3.27
C LYS A 46 -8.74 -1.96 -3.56
N ASP A 47 -9.54 -2.25 -2.54
CA ASP A 47 -10.81 -2.95 -2.69
C ASP A 47 -11.80 -2.08 -3.51
N ALA A 48 -11.90 -0.78 -3.20
CA ALA A 48 -12.75 0.15 -3.94
C ALA A 48 -12.34 0.28 -5.42
N VAL A 49 -11.05 0.45 -5.70
CA VAL A 49 -10.53 0.52 -7.09
C VAL A 49 -10.83 -0.76 -7.86
N LYS A 50 -10.65 -1.93 -7.22
CA LYS A 50 -10.89 -3.23 -7.86
C LYS A 50 -12.37 -3.49 -8.14
N ASP A 51 -13.26 -3.01 -7.28
CA ASP A 51 -14.71 -3.09 -7.49
C ASP A 51 -15.17 -2.17 -8.64
N GLU A 52 -14.56 -0.98 -8.78
CA GLU A 52 -14.79 -0.11 -9.95
C GLU A 52 -14.30 -0.75 -11.25
N ASP A 53 -13.11 -1.37 -11.24
CA ASP A 53 -12.58 -2.11 -12.39
C ASP A 53 -13.47 -3.30 -12.77
N LYS A 54 -14.01 -4.04 -11.80
CA LYS A 54 -14.95 -5.14 -12.04
C LYS A 54 -16.28 -4.67 -12.62
N LYS A 55 -16.82 -3.55 -12.11
CA LYS A 55 -18.07 -2.96 -12.59
C LYS A 55 -17.97 -2.46 -14.04
N ASN A 56 -16.79 -2.00 -14.46
CA ASN A 56 -16.53 -1.62 -15.85
C ASN A 56 -16.45 -2.84 -16.80
N ASN A 57 -15.99 -3.99 -16.30
CA ASN A 57 -15.87 -5.22 -17.10
C ASN A 57 -17.19 -6.01 -17.24
N GLU A 58 -18.15 -5.88 -16.31
CA GLU A 58 -19.47 -6.54 -16.45
C GLU A 58 -20.42 -5.82 -17.41
N SER A 59 -20.20 -4.54 -17.71
CA SER A 59 -21.03 -3.80 -18.68
C SER A 59 -20.72 -4.12 -20.16
N SER A 60 -19.65 -4.87 -20.46
CA SER A 60 -19.27 -5.24 -21.84
C SER A 60 -19.55 -6.72 -22.19
N SER A 61 -20.18 -7.52 -21.32
CA SER A 61 -20.42 -8.95 -21.60
C SER A 61 -21.89 -9.39 -21.68
N ASN A 62 -22.86 -8.45 -21.67
CA ASN A 62 -24.28 -8.81 -21.83
C ASN A 62 -24.93 -8.18 -23.07
N SER A 63 -24.35 -8.44 -24.24
CA SER A 63 -25.01 -8.26 -25.54
C SER A 63 -24.80 -9.48 -26.43
N ASN A 64 -25.09 -10.67 -25.92
CA ASN A 64 -25.41 -11.83 -26.75
C ASN A 64 -26.93 -12.08 -26.61
N THR A 65 -27.71 -11.18 -27.21
CA THR A 65 -29.11 -11.45 -27.51
C THR A 65 -29.13 -12.63 -28.49
N ASN A 66 -29.56 -13.77 -27.97
CA ASN A 66 -30.01 -14.92 -28.73
C ASN A 66 -31.16 -14.46 -29.65
N ASN A 67 -30.83 -14.18 -30.91
CA ASN A 67 -31.80 -13.86 -31.95
C ASN A 67 -32.29 -15.18 -32.57
N ASN A 68 -33.23 -15.85 -31.93
CA ASN A 68 -33.99 -16.92 -32.57
C ASN A 68 -35.48 -16.58 -32.56
N PRO A 69 -36.03 -16.04 -33.67
CA PRO A 69 -37.45 -16.09 -33.94
C PRO A 69 -37.76 -17.32 -34.80
N SER A 70 -38.49 -18.25 -34.18
CA SER A 70 -39.44 -19.24 -34.74
C SER A 70 -39.10 -19.99 -36.02
#